data_AF-A0A2P4YT59-F1
#
_entry.id   AF-A0A2P4YT59-F1
#
_cell.length_a   1.000
_cell.length_b   1.000
_cell.length_c   1.000
_cell.angle_alpha   90.00
_cell.angle_beta   90.00
_cell.angle_gamma   90.00
#
_symmetry.space_group_name_H-M   'P 1'
#
loop_
_entity.id
_entity.type
_entity.pdbx_description
1 polymer ?
#
loop_
_entity_poly.entity_id
_entity_poly.type
_entity_poly.pdbx_seq_one_letter_code
_entity_poly.pdbx_strand_id
1 'polypeptide(L)'
;MKICAIICAAFVAIATVEAQETTNSTIKYIDYSSLKKFTRAPVTKEPSSSGSDEESSSGSEEASSSGSEEEEEEQQQQQQQQQQQSSWTGSHEQSEDIETPAPTHTPAPTRPDPRQTEPPTPAPTPAPTPAPTPAPTPAPTPAPTPAPTPDPGPWEAKWIGHDQVKPFPQPEPVTISEKAAVKFKPQLHVTNGCHPYPAVNDAGETSGGLKTKGAPSAGCKGSGWGSQVYGRSTWVRGVWAIMYSWYFPKDSPSSGMGHRHDWEHVIVWIDNPSIENPKILAVTPSAHDGYSKEVPPNPKSMDGNSVKVNYESNWPVNHALGTTSKGGDFQDLIMWDQLSENARRAMNGVGWGKANTPFNDGNFKPKLDKAWPFK
;
A
#
# COMPACT_ATOMS: atom_id res chain seq x y z
N MET A 1 -78.70 -6.57 -15.67
CA MET A 1 -77.76 -7.23 -16.62
C MET A 1 -76.47 -6.44 -16.63
N LYS A 2 -75.32 -7.12 -16.56
CA LYS A 2 -73.93 -6.58 -16.70
C LYS A 2 -73.52 -5.47 -15.69
N ILE A 3 -72.26 -5.54 -15.24
CA ILE A 3 -71.61 -4.69 -14.20
C ILE A 3 -71.89 -5.16 -12.74
N CYS A 4 -71.33 -6.32 -12.36
CA CYS A 4 -71.04 -6.64 -10.94
C CYS A 4 -70.01 -7.78 -10.74
N ALA A 5 -69.37 -8.30 -11.80
CA ALA A 5 -68.62 -9.56 -11.78
C ALA A 5 -67.12 -9.43 -12.11
N ILE A 6 -66.52 -8.24 -11.94
CA ILE A 6 -65.10 -7.97 -12.29
C ILE A 6 -64.24 -7.59 -11.07
N ILE A 7 -64.85 -7.36 -9.89
CA ILE A 7 -64.12 -6.85 -8.71
C ILE A 7 -63.66 -7.97 -7.74
N CYS A 8 -64.23 -9.18 -7.80
CA CYS A 8 -63.82 -10.30 -6.92
C CYS A 8 -62.60 -11.10 -7.40
N ALA A 9 -62.04 -10.84 -8.58
CA ALA A 9 -60.87 -11.57 -9.10
C ALA A 9 -59.50 -10.97 -8.70
N ALA A 10 -59.48 -9.75 -8.15
CA ALA A 10 -58.25 -9.00 -7.92
C ALA A 10 -57.62 -9.15 -6.51
N PHE A 11 -58.31 -9.81 -5.57
CA PHE A 11 -57.90 -9.86 -4.15
C PHE A 11 -57.38 -11.22 -3.65
N VAL A 12 -57.21 -12.22 -4.52
CA VAL A 12 -56.71 -13.56 -4.16
C VAL A 12 -55.29 -13.83 -4.73
N ALA A 13 -54.74 -12.91 -5.53
CA ALA A 13 -53.44 -13.07 -6.20
C ALA A 13 -52.27 -12.35 -5.50
N ILE A 14 -52.36 -12.07 -4.19
CA ILE A 14 -51.32 -11.37 -3.40
C ILE A 14 -50.83 -12.25 -2.22
N ALA A 15 -51.11 -13.56 -2.21
CA ALA A 15 -50.82 -14.44 -1.08
C ALA A 15 -50.31 -15.85 -1.44
N THR A 16 -49.46 -16.00 -2.46
CA THR A 16 -48.73 -17.26 -2.77
C THR A 16 -47.38 -17.07 -3.49
N VAL A 17 -46.63 -16.00 -3.20
CA VAL A 17 -45.19 -15.90 -3.59
C VAL A 17 -44.33 -15.39 -2.45
N GLU A 18 -44.55 -15.95 -1.25
CA GLU A 18 -43.46 -16.11 -0.28
C GLU A 18 -43.02 -17.58 -0.33
N ALA A 19 -41.72 -17.82 -0.11
CA ALA A 19 -41.06 -19.13 -0.14
C ALA A 19 -40.92 -19.84 -1.52
N GLN A 20 -40.10 -19.28 -2.42
CA GLN A 20 -39.03 -20.04 -3.10
C GLN A 20 -38.08 -19.11 -3.90
N GLU A 21 -37.01 -18.63 -3.25
CA GLU A 21 -35.83 -18.13 -3.98
C GLU A 21 -34.52 -18.39 -3.21
N THR A 22 -34.35 -19.65 -2.79
CA THR A 22 -33.04 -20.19 -2.41
C THR A 22 -32.39 -20.89 -3.61
N THR A 23 -31.10 -20.61 -3.81
CA THR A 23 -30.19 -21.25 -4.79
C THR A 23 -30.54 -21.10 -6.28
N ASN A 24 -29.95 -20.11 -6.98
CA ASN A 24 -28.99 -20.36 -8.08
C ASN A 24 -28.38 -19.04 -8.65
N SER A 25 -27.35 -18.48 -8.00
CA SER A 25 -26.64 -17.31 -8.56
C SER A 25 -25.61 -17.74 -9.60
N THR A 26 -26.06 -17.92 -10.85
CA THR A 26 -25.17 -18.14 -11.99
C THR A 26 -24.51 -16.82 -12.39
N ILE A 27 -23.25 -16.65 -11.99
CA ILE A 27 -22.42 -15.51 -12.41
C ILE A 27 -22.26 -15.55 -13.94
N LYS A 28 -22.91 -14.61 -14.64
CA LYS A 28 -22.65 -14.38 -16.07
C LYS A 28 -21.33 -13.63 -16.21
N TYR A 29 -20.28 -14.37 -16.55
CA TYR A 29 -19.03 -13.78 -17.05
C TYR A 29 -19.32 -12.93 -18.28
N ILE A 30 -18.90 -11.67 -18.26
CA ILE A 30 -18.81 -10.85 -19.46
C ILE A 30 -17.51 -11.25 -20.16
N ASP A 31 -17.61 -11.76 -21.40
CA ASP A 31 -16.44 -12.12 -22.19
C ASP A 31 -15.84 -10.88 -22.87
N TYR A 32 -14.67 -10.47 -22.40
CA TYR A 32 -13.90 -9.34 -22.96
C TYR A 32 -13.00 -9.73 -24.15
N SER A 33 -13.04 -10.98 -24.64
CA SER A 33 -12.24 -11.46 -25.78
C SER A 33 -12.39 -10.62 -27.05
N SER A 34 -13.56 -9.97 -27.21
CA SER A 34 -13.92 -9.15 -28.38
C SER A 34 -13.15 -7.84 -28.51
N LEU A 35 -12.57 -7.30 -27.43
CA LEU A 35 -11.97 -5.96 -27.41
C LEU A 35 -10.54 -5.88 -28.00
N LYS A 36 -9.95 -7.01 -28.44
CA LYS A 36 -8.57 -7.06 -28.97
C LYS A 36 -8.40 -6.55 -30.42
N LYS A 37 -9.30 -5.73 -30.97
CA LYS A 37 -9.33 -5.38 -32.41
C LYS A 37 -9.20 -3.91 -32.79
N PHE A 38 -8.79 -3.05 -31.87
CA PHE A 38 -8.20 -1.73 -32.16
C PHE A 38 -7.05 -1.53 -31.14
N THR A 39 -5.80 -1.24 -31.48
CA THR A 39 -5.27 -0.43 -32.60
C THR A 39 -3.95 -1.01 -33.18
N ARG A 40 -3.75 -0.89 -34.49
CA ARG A 40 -2.45 -1.08 -35.16
C ARG A 40 -2.00 0.27 -35.71
N ALA A 41 -0.93 0.83 -35.16
CA ALA A 41 -0.34 2.06 -35.71
C ALA A 41 0.27 1.80 -37.10
N PRO A 42 0.21 2.76 -38.04
CA PRO A 42 0.81 2.62 -39.36
C PRO A 42 2.34 2.66 -39.28
N VAL A 43 3.00 1.76 -40.02
CA VAL A 43 4.46 1.72 -40.18
C VAL A 43 4.85 2.50 -41.43
N THR A 44 5.67 3.55 -41.28
CA THR A 44 6.30 4.25 -42.39
C THR A 44 7.74 3.76 -42.61
N LYS A 45 7.99 3.24 -43.81
CA LYS A 45 9.31 3.08 -44.44
C LYS A 45 9.53 4.28 -45.39
N GLU A 46 10.67 4.64 -46.00
CA GLU A 46 12.08 4.18 -46.15
C GLU A 46 12.99 5.46 -46.05
N PRO A 47 14.32 5.49 -46.34
CA PRO A 47 15.27 4.45 -46.75
C PRO A 47 16.65 4.45 -46.04
N SER A 48 17.46 3.44 -46.39
CA SER A 48 18.91 3.36 -46.16
C SER A 48 19.72 4.14 -47.20
N SER A 49 20.90 4.66 -46.84
CA SER A 49 21.99 4.92 -47.78
C SER A 49 23.34 4.45 -47.20
N SER A 50 24.22 4.00 -48.08
CA SER A 50 25.45 3.25 -47.77
C SER A 50 26.75 4.00 -48.07
N GLY A 51 27.80 3.64 -47.35
CA GLY A 51 29.22 3.79 -47.71
C GLY A 51 29.92 5.07 -47.21
N SER A 52 31.25 5.13 -47.15
CA SER A 52 32.28 4.08 -46.97
C SER A 52 33.65 4.76 -46.74
N ASP A 53 34.65 3.99 -46.28
CA ASP A 53 36.11 4.22 -46.39
C ASP A 53 36.71 5.37 -45.51
N GLU A 54 37.64 5.04 -44.58
CA GLU A 54 39.12 5.12 -44.70
C GLU A 54 39.70 6.51 -44.31
N GLU A 55 40.91 6.69 -43.75
CA GLU A 55 41.79 5.87 -42.89
C GLU A 55 42.83 6.85 -42.24
N SER A 56 43.78 6.34 -41.45
CA SER A 56 45.00 7.02 -40.94
C SER A 56 44.89 8.10 -39.84
N SER A 57 45.92 8.40 -39.04
CA SER A 57 46.98 7.56 -38.43
C SER A 57 47.82 8.41 -37.45
N SER A 58 48.50 7.75 -36.51
CA SER A 58 49.69 8.19 -35.75
C SER A 58 49.52 9.20 -34.59
N GLY A 59 50.26 8.95 -33.49
CA GLY A 59 50.29 9.80 -32.30
C GLY A 59 50.46 9.01 -30.99
N SER A 60 51.63 8.38 -30.79
CA SER A 60 52.10 7.82 -29.51
C SER A 60 52.17 8.93 -28.42
N GLU A 61 52.21 8.66 -27.11
CA GLU A 61 53.17 7.83 -26.37
C GLU A 61 52.62 7.21 -25.08
N GLU A 62 53.30 6.18 -24.57
CA GLU A 62 53.00 5.50 -23.31
C GLU A 62 53.59 6.22 -22.09
N ALA A 63 52.94 6.06 -20.93
CA ALA A 63 53.63 6.01 -19.65
C ALA A 63 52.95 4.95 -18.76
N SER A 64 53.71 3.96 -18.32
CA SER A 64 53.26 2.92 -17.40
C SER A 64 53.27 3.39 -15.95
N SER A 65 52.36 2.86 -15.13
CA SER A 65 52.73 2.36 -13.80
C SER A 65 51.69 1.36 -13.29
N SER A 66 52.19 0.27 -12.71
CA SER A 66 51.45 -0.81 -12.08
C SER A 66 51.41 -0.67 -10.55
N GLY A 67 50.44 -1.33 -9.91
CA GLY A 67 50.38 -1.52 -8.44
C GLY A 67 49.62 -0.41 -7.70
N SER A 68 48.91 -0.70 -6.61
CA SER A 68 48.68 -2.01 -5.96
C SER A 68 47.40 -1.97 -5.12
N GLU A 69 46.58 -3.01 -5.27
CA GLU A 69 45.40 -3.28 -4.43
C GLU A 69 45.86 -3.83 -3.07
N GLU A 70 46.32 -3.00 -2.13
CA GLU A 70 46.84 -3.52 -0.84
C GLU A 70 46.79 -2.57 0.39
N GLU A 71 46.15 -1.39 0.32
CA GLU A 71 46.17 -0.39 1.44
C GLU A 71 44.84 -0.16 2.20
N GLU A 72 43.71 -0.77 1.82
CA GLU A 72 42.43 -0.63 2.57
C GLU A 72 42.11 -1.80 3.53
N GLU A 73 42.83 -2.93 3.47
CA GLU A 73 42.62 -4.04 4.41
C GLU A 73 43.37 -3.88 5.75
N GLU A 74 44.48 -3.14 5.82
CA GLU A 74 45.24 -2.95 7.07
C GLU A 74 44.49 -2.13 8.13
N GLN A 75 43.62 -1.20 7.74
CA GLN A 75 42.87 -0.37 8.70
C GLN A 75 41.73 -1.12 9.39
N GLN A 76 41.21 -2.21 8.81
CA GLN A 76 40.17 -3.02 9.43
C GLN A 76 40.72 -4.05 10.44
N GLN A 77 41.97 -4.50 10.28
CA GLN A 77 42.58 -5.44 11.22
C GLN A 77 43.02 -4.78 12.54
N GLN A 78 43.44 -3.51 12.53
CA GLN A 78 43.88 -2.82 13.75
C GLN A 78 42.73 -2.51 14.73
N GLN A 79 41.49 -2.30 14.26
CA GLN A 79 40.33 -2.11 15.15
C GLN A 79 39.87 -3.42 15.82
N GLN A 80 40.08 -4.59 15.20
CA GLN A 80 39.69 -5.87 15.78
C GLN A 80 40.66 -6.37 16.86
N GLN A 81 41.94 -5.93 16.86
CA GLN A 81 42.88 -6.32 17.92
C GLN A 81 42.68 -5.55 19.23
N GLN A 82 42.19 -4.31 19.22
CA GLN A 82 41.93 -3.55 20.46
C GLN A 82 40.73 -4.08 21.27
N GLN A 83 39.79 -4.82 20.67
CA GLN A 83 38.68 -5.44 21.40
C GLN A 83 39.02 -6.80 22.04
N GLN A 84 40.19 -7.39 21.72
CA GLN A 84 40.61 -8.68 22.28
C GLN A 84 41.58 -8.56 23.48
N GLN A 85 41.95 -7.35 23.90
CA GLN A 85 42.94 -7.12 24.96
C GLN A 85 42.40 -6.49 26.25
N SER A 86 41.08 -6.44 26.43
CA SER A 86 40.43 -6.03 27.69
C SER A 86 39.73 -7.19 28.42
N SER A 87 40.21 -8.42 28.24
CA SER A 87 39.80 -9.58 29.03
C SER A 87 41.02 -10.24 29.67
N TRP A 88 40.85 -10.73 30.90
CA TRP A 88 41.80 -11.50 31.71
C TRP A 88 43.00 -10.76 32.34
N THR A 89 42.79 -10.31 33.58
CA THR A 89 43.43 -10.92 34.77
C THR A 89 42.65 -10.51 36.02
N GLY A 90 42.39 -11.45 36.95
CA GLY A 90 41.59 -11.15 38.14
C GLY A 90 40.79 -12.34 38.70
N SER A 91 41.43 -13.50 38.84
CA SER A 91 40.84 -14.68 39.48
C SER A 91 40.84 -14.57 41.00
N HIS A 92 39.69 -14.75 41.67
CA HIS A 92 39.65 -15.35 43.01
C HIS A 92 38.34 -16.12 43.25
N GLU A 93 38.56 -17.28 43.86
CA GLU A 93 37.70 -18.29 44.50
C GLU A 93 36.17 -18.11 44.59
N GLN A 94 35.48 -19.21 44.31
CA GLN A 94 34.09 -19.46 44.69
C GLN A 94 33.98 -19.71 46.20
N SER A 95 33.02 -19.06 46.85
CA SER A 95 32.40 -19.54 48.09
C SER A 95 30.91 -19.72 47.84
N GLU A 96 30.40 -20.94 47.97
CA GLU A 96 28.98 -21.24 47.79
C GLU A 96 28.18 -20.71 48.98
N ASP A 97 27.43 -19.63 48.79
CA ASP A 97 26.45 -19.16 49.78
C ASP A 97 25.25 -20.12 49.80
N ILE A 98 25.29 -21.08 50.72
CA ILE A 98 24.18 -21.98 51.03
C ILE A 98 23.09 -21.16 51.72
N GLU A 99 22.08 -20.75 50.94
CA GLU A 99 20.89 -20.08 51.45
C GLU A 99 20.16 -21.01 52.42
N THR A 100 20.24 -20.68 53.72
CA THR A 100 19.71 -21.51 54.79
C THR A 100 18.18 -21.35 54.86
N PRO A 101 17.37 -22.42 54.65
CA PRO A 101 15.93 -22.31 54.79
C PRO A 101 15.54 -22.04 56.24
N ALA A 102 14.65 -21.07 56.45
CA ALA A 102 14.14 -20.71 57.77
C ALA A 102 13.49 -21.93 58.48
N PRO A 103 13.59 -22.04 59.82
CA PRO A 103 13.07 -23.18 60.55
C PRO A 103 11.55 -23.25 60.45
N THR A 104 11.04 -24.29 59.77
CA THR A 104 9.62 -24.59 59.71
C THR A 104 9.10 -24.93 61.11
N HIS A 105 8.31 -24.04 61.69
CA HIS A 105 7.61 -24.33 62.95
C HIS A 105 6.58 -25.43 62.73
N THR A 106 6.86 -26.63 63.23
CA THR A 106 5.89 -27.73 63.33
C THR A 106 4.71 -27.28 64.22
N PRO A 107 3.47 -27.19 63.71
CA PRO A 107 2.31 -27.04 64.58
C PRO A 107 2.10 -28.35 65.34
N ALA A 108 2.06 -28.28 66.67
CA ALA A 108 1.71 -29.41 67.51
C ALA A 108 0.26 -29.87 67.20
N PRO A 109 -0.06 -31.17 67.32
CA PRO A 109 -1.41 -31.66 67.08
C PRO A 109 -2.39 -31.12 68.12
N THR A 110 -3.14 -30.08 67.76
CA THR A 110 -4.16 -29.50 68.63
C THR A 110 -5.34 -30.47 68.72
N ARG A 111 -5.59 -30.96 69.94
CA ARG A 111 -6.73 -31.83 70.27
C ARG A 111 -8.06 -31.11 69.92
N PRO A 112 -8.99 -31.74 69.19
CA PRO A 112 -10.31 -31.15 68.95
C PRO A 112 -11.05 -30.87 70.26
N ASP A 113 -11.57 -29.65 70.41
CA ASP A 113 -12.45 -29.27 71.52
C ASP A 113 -13.86 -29.85 71.27
N PRO A 114 -14.43 -30.70 72.16
CA PRO A 114 -15.72 -31.36 71.93
C PRO A 114 -16.97 -30.45 71.92
N ARG A 115 -16.83 -29.12 71.84
CA ARG A 115 -17.94 -28.16 72.05
C ARG A 115 -18.10 -27.04 71.00
N GLN A 116 -17.48 -27.15 69.84
CA GLN A 116 -17.89 -26.31 68.71
C GLN A 116 -19.07 -26.94 67.96
N THR A 117 -20.27 -26.46 68.28
CA THR A 117 -21.47 -26.69 67.46
C THR A 117 -21.48 -25.62 66.37
N GLU A 118 -21.24 -26.00 65.11
CA GLU A 118 -21.31 -25.04 64.00
C GLU A 118 -22.74 -24.48 63.83
N PRO A 119 -22.91 -23.17 63.58
CA PRO A 119 -24.22 -22.60 63.30
C PRO A 119 -24.74 -23.10 61.93
N PRO A 120 -26.07 -23.24 61.76
CA PRO A 120 -26.65 -23.79 60.53
C PRO A 120 -26.34 -22.92 59.31
N THR A 121 -25.93 -23.57 58.23
CA THR A 121 -25.63 -22.94 56.94
C THR A 121 -26.83 -22.14 56.41
N PRO A 122 -26.67 -20.87 56.01
CA PRO A 122 -27.74 -20.10 55.38
C PRO A 122 -28.24 -20.76 54.09
N ALA A 123 -29.56 -20.69 53.85
CA ALA A 123 -30.15 -21.17 52.61
C ALA A 123 -29.63 -20.37 51.40
N PRO A 124 -29.44 -21.00 50.22
CA PRO A 124 -28.87 -20.34 49.06
C PRO A 124 -29.79 -19.23 48.53
N THR A 125 -29.23 -18.04 48.35
CA THR A 125 -29.90 -16.90 47.70
C THR A 125 -30.31 -17.26 46.27
N PRO A 126 -31.55 -16.99 45.83
CA PRO A 126 -31.96 -17.21 44.45
C PRO A 126 -31.08 -16.45 43.46
N ALA A 127 -30.70 -17.10 42.36
CA ALA A 127 -29.95 -16.46 41.28
C ALA A 127 -30.78 -15.30 40.68
N PRO A 128 -30.18 -14.15 40.37
CA PRO A 128 -30.91 -13.02 39.77
C PRO A 128 -31.47 -13.41 38.40
N THR A 129 -32.72 -13.05 38.16
CA THR A 129 -33.38 -13.24 36.85
C THR A 129 -32.60 -12.48 35.77
N PRO A 130 -32.24 -13.11 34.64
CA PRO A 130 -31.58 -12.40 33.54
C PRO A 130 -32.41 -11.21 33.06
N ALA A 131 -31.77 -10.07 32.86
CA ALA A 131 -32.40 -8.92 32.23
C ALA A 131 -32.88 -9.30 30.81
N PRO A 132 -34.03 -8.78 30.34
CA PRO A 132 -34.55 -9.10 29.02
C PRO A 132 -33.55 -8.67 27.94
N THR A 133 -33.22 -9.60 27.03
CA THR A 133 -32.39 -9.31 25.86
C THR A 133 -33.05 -8.19 25.03
N PRO A 134 -32.32 -7.11 24.68
CA PRO A 134 -32.85 -6.08 23.81
C PRO A 134 -33.33 -6.66 22.48
N ALA A 135 -34.44 -6.15 21.95
CA ALA A 135 -34.89 -6.51 20.62
C ALA A 135 -33.81 -6.16 19.57
N PRO A 136 -33.64 -6.99 18.52
CA PRO A 136 -32.62 -6.74 17.51
C PRO A 136 -32.87 -5.39 16.82
N THR A 137 -31.87 -4.51 16.85
CA THR A 137 -31.90 -3.25 16.11
C THR A 137 -32.09 -3.55 14.62
N PRO A 138 -33.07 -2.90 13.94
CA PRO A 138 -33.25 -3.08 12.50
C PRO A 138 -31.97 -2.78 11.74
N ALA A 139 -31.65 -3.59 10.72
CA ALA A 139 -30.54 -3.31 9.82
C ALA A 139 -30.75 -1.93 9.17
N PRO A 140 -29.70 -1.10 9.02
CA PRO A 140 -29.84 0.22 8.43
C PRO A 140 -30.34 0.09 6.99
N THR A 141 -31.41 0.82 6.66
CA THR A 141 -31.91 0.93 5.29
C THR A 141 -30.77 1.43 4.38
N PRO A 142 -30.49 0.75 3.25
CA PRO A 142 -29.49 1.22 2.30
C PRO A 142 -29.80 2.66 1.86
N ALA A 143 -28.78 3.50 1.81
CA ALA A 143 -28.93 4.83 1.22
C ALA A 143 -29.42 4.70 -0.24
N PRO A 144 -30.31 5.58 -0.72
CA PRO A 144 -30.80 5.50 -2.08
C PRO A 144 -29.63 5.61 -3.06
N THR A 145 -29.55 4.67 -4.00
CA THR A 145 -28.56 4.73 -5.08
C THR A 145 -28.72 6.04 -5.84
N PRO A 146 -27.69 6.90 -5.93
CA PRO A 146 -27.81 8.15 -6.68
C PRO A 146 -28.13 7.85 -8.15
N ALA A 147 -28.90 8.74 -8.78
CA ALA A 147 -29.17 8.65 -10.21
C ALA A 147 -27.85 8.62 -10.99
N PRO A 148 -27.78 7.88 -12.11
CA PRO A 148 -26.56 7.82 -12.93
C PRO A 148 -26.18 9.23 -13.39
N THR A 149 -24.94 9.63 -13.10
CA THR A 149 -24.37 10.87 -13.63
C THR A 149 -24.50 10.86 -15.16
N PRO A 150 -25.07 11.91 -15.80
CA PRO A 150 -25.05 12.03 -17.25
C PRO A 150 -23.61 12.00 -17.74
N ASP A 151 -23.31 11.25 -18.81
CA ASP A 151 -21.96 11.20 -19.39
C ASP A 151 -21.48 12.64 -19.72
N PRO A 152 -20.36 13.12 -19.15
CA PRO A 152 -19.69 14.36 -19.55
C PRO A 152 -19.42 14.53 -21.05
N GLY A 153 -19.56 13.46 -21.85
CA GLY A 153 -19.32 13.46 -23.29
C GLY A 153 -17.88 13.05 -23.62
N PRO A 154 -17.39 13.37 -24.82
CA PRO A 154 -16.04 13.00 -25.23
C PRO A 154 -15.00 13.71 -24.34
N TRP A 155 -14.14 12.91 -23.70
CA TRP A 155 -12.98 13.41 -22.98
C TRP A 155 -11.74 13.34 -23.89
N GLU A 156 -10.95 14.41 -23.92
CA GLU A 156 -9.70 14.49 -24.67
C GLU A 156 -8.50 14.69 -23.72
N ALA A 157 -7.39 14.03 -24.03
CA ALA A 157 -6.16 14.11 -23.23
C ALA A 157 -5.47 15.47 -23.40
N LYS A 158 -5.42 16.26 -22.33
CA LYS A 158 -4.65 17.51 -22.28
C LYS A 158 -3.41 17.35 -21.39
N TRP A 159 -2.23 17.55 -21.98
CA TRP A 159 -0.95 17.55 -21.28
C TRP A 159 -0.51 18.98 -20.94
N ILE A 160 -0.01 19.19 -19.73
CA ILE A 160 0.53 20.48 -19.25
C ILE A 160 1.96 20.29 -18.68
N GLY A 161 2.63 21.39 -18.31
CA GLY A 161 3.93 21.31 -17.65
C GLY A 161 3.84 20.48 -16.36
N HIS A 162 4.88 19.71 -16.03
CA HIS A 162 4.88 18.86 -14.83
C HIS A 162 4.79 19.68 -13.54
N ASP A 163 5.23 20.93 -13.58
CA ASP A 163 5.14 21.95 -12.52
C ASP A 163 3.87 22.84 -12.61
N GLN A 164 2.97 22.58 -13.56
CA GLN A 164 1.69 23.29 -13.72
C GLN A 164 0.49 22.48 -13.21
N VAL A 165 0.66 21.19 -12.92
CA VAL A 165 -0.40 20.37 -12.35
C VAL A 165 -0.62 20.78 -10.90
N LYS A 166 -1.81 21.31 -10.59
CA LYS A 166 -2.23 21.59 -9.22
C LYS A 166 -2.70 20.30 -8.54
N PRO A 167 -2.23 19.96 -7.32
CA PRO A 167 -2.71 18.80 -6.58
C PRO A 167 -4.14 19.00 -6.07
N PHE A 168 -4.79 17.89 -5.75
CA PHE A 168 -5.98 17.83 -4.93
C PHE A 168 -5.57 18.00 -3.46
N PRO A 169 -6.20 18.91 -2.69
CA PRO A 169 -6.03 18.93 -1.24
C PRO A 169 -6.58 17.62 -0.65
N GLN A 170 -5.97 17.12 0.43
CA GLN A 170 -6.51 15.95 1.13
C GLN A 170 -7.90 16.28 1.72
N PRO A 171 -9.00 15.59 1.33
CA PRO A 171 -10.31 15.80 1.93
C PRO A 171 -10.39 15.24 3.35
N GLU A 172 -11.28 15.80 4.17
CA GLU A 172 -11.62 15.21 5.47
C GLU A 172 -12.28 13.83 5.27
N PRO A 173 -11.77 12.75 5.90
CA PRO A 173 -12.20 11.38 5.60
C PRO A 173 -13.56 11.06 6.25
N VAL A 174 -14.55 10.67 5.45
CA VAL A 174 -15.93 10.42 5.91
C VAL A 174 -16.21 8.94 6.10
N THR A 175 -15.94 8.14 5.07
CA THR A 175 -16.20 6.69 5.01
C THR A 175 -15.14 5.87 5.76
N ILE A 176 -15.45 4.60 6.00
CA ILE A 176 -14.54 3.63 6.61
C ILE A 176 -13.24 3.48 5.78
N SER A 177 -13.36 3.41 4.45
CA SER A 177 -12.24 3.29 3.52
C SER A 177 -11.31 4.50 3.53
N GLU A 178 -11.88 5.71 3.54
CA GLU A 178 -11.09 6.96 3.58
C GLU A 178 -10.40 7.13 4.94
N LYS A 179 -11.11 6.85 6.04
CA LYS A 179 -10.55 6.91 7.40
C LYS A 179 -9.39 5.93 7.58
N ALA A 180 -9.53 4.70 7.07
CA ALA A 180 -8.44 3.74 7.06
C ALA A 180 -7.26 4.22 6.19
N ALA A 181 -7.51 4.77 5.00
CA ALA A 181 -6.45 5.25 4.11
C ALA A 181 -5.70 6.47 4.66
N VAL A 182 -6.35 7.36 5.41
CA VAL A 182 -5.66 8.44 6.14
C VAL A 182 -4.89 7.87 7.35
N LYS A 183 -5.47 6.93 8.11
CA LYS A 183 -4.84 6.30 9.29
C LYS A 183 -3.57 5.50 8.96
N PHE A 184 -3.54 4.83 7.81
CA PHE A 184 -2.44 3.97 7.35
C PHE A 184 -1.61 4.59 6.23
N LYS A 185 -1.65 5.92 6.08
CA LYS A 185 -0.90 6.64 5.04
C LYS A 185 0.61 6.40 5.22
N PRO A 186 1.36 6.01 4.18
CA PRO A 186 2.80 5.77 4.27
C PRO A 186 3.59 7.09 4.33
N GLN A 187 4.78 7.03 4.93
CA GLN A 187 5.83 8.03 4.74
C GLN A 187 6.66 7.65 3.51
N LEU A 188 7.04 8.63 2.68
CA LEU A 188 7.97 8.44 1.57
C LEU A 188 9.30 9.14 1.83
N HIS A 189 10.36 8.36 1.98
CA HIS A 189 11.75 8.81 1.96
C HIS A 189 12.27 8.76 0.51
N VAL A 190 12.74 9.88 -0.02
CA VAL A 190 13.34 9.96 -1.36
C VAL A 190 14.85 9.96 -1.19
N THR A 191 15.52 8.83 -1.42
CA THR A 191 16.98 8.74 -1.30
C THR A 191 17.68 9.45 -2.47
N ASN A 192 17.16 9.28 -3.69
CA ASN A 192 17.63 9.96 -4.89
C ASN A 192 16.51 10.10 -5.94
N GLY A 193 16.83 10.67 -7.10
CA GLY A 193 15.85 10.90 -8.16
C GLY A 193 14.90 12.08 -7.91
N CYS A 194 13.69 11.96 -8.42
CA CYS A 194 12.64 12.97 -8.29
C CYS A 194 11.88 12.83 -6.97
N HIS A 195 11.33 13.94 -6.47
CA HIS A 195 10.27 13.92 -5.47
C HIS A 195 8.91 13.60 -6.14
N PRO A 196 7.89 13.17 -5.39
CA PRO A 196 6.55 12.94 -5.93
C PRO A 196 5.84 14.23 -6.37
N TYR A 197 5.12 14.17 -7.49
CA TYR A 197 4.36 15.27 -8.10
C TYR A 197 2.90 14.87 -8.30
N PRO A 198 1.95 15.84 -8.37
CA PRO A 198 0.64 15.58 -8.92
C PRO A 198 0.73 15.19 -10.41
N ALA A 199 0.13 14.06 -10.76
CA ALA A 199 0.04 13.55 -12.13
C ALA A 199 -1.11 14.14 -12.92
N VAL A 200 -2.21 14.49 -12.24
CA VAL A 200 -3.45 15.01 -12.84
C VAL A 200 -4.07 16.05 -11.91
N ASN A 201 -4.77 17.04 -12.48
CA ASN A 201 -5.56 18.02 -11.74
C ASN A 201 -7.07 17.76 -11.85
N ASP A 202 -7.89 18.58 -11.19
CA ASP A 202 -9.35 18.46 -11.16
C ASP A 202 -10.02 18.50 -12.55
N ALA A 203 -9.44 19.26 -13.48
CA ALA A 203 -9.90 19.35 -14.87
C ALA A 203 -9.52 18.13 -15.74
N GLY A 204 -8.76 17.17 -15.21
CA GLY A 204 -8.26 16.02 -15.97
C GLY A 204 -7.03 16.32 -16.84
N GLU A 205 -6.35 17.44 -16.60
CA GLU A 205 -5.10 17.79 -17.30
C GLU A 205 -3.93 17.05 -16.64
N THR A 206 -3.05 16.47 -17.45
CA THR A 206 -2.01 15.53 -17.00
C THR A 206 -0.59 16.08 -17.13
N SER A 207 0.28 15.68 -16.20
CA SER A 207 1.69 16.06 -16.19
C SER A 207 2.40 15.51 -17.42
N GLY A 208 2.91 16.41 -18.27
CA GLY A 208 3.78 16.05 -19.39
C GLY A 208 5.12 15.43 -18.96
N GLY A 209 5.47 15.45 -17.67
CA GLY A 209 6.72 14.90 -17.13
C GLY A 209 7.99 15.59 -17.64
N LEU A 210 9.14 14.97 -17.38
CA LEU A 210 10.46 15.48 -17.75
C LEU A 210 11.21 14.55 -18.72
N LYS A 211 12.09 15.15 -19.53
CA LYS A 211 13.09 14.38 -20.30
C LYS A 211 14.15 13.83 -19.34
N THR A 212 14.71 12.67 -19.63
CA THR A 212 15.81 12.03 -18.86
C THR A 212 17.15 12.77 -18.93
N LYS A 213 17.22 13.99 -19.48
CA LYS A 213 18.45 14.78 -19.55
C LYS A 213 18.76 15.46 -18.21
N GLY A 214 20.05 15.68 -17.95
CA GLY A 214 20.54 16.30 -16.73
C GLY A 214 20.55 15.33 -15.55
N ALA A 215 20.90 15.82 -14.36
CA ALA A 215 20.98 14.99 -13.15
C ALA A 215 19.63 14.28 -12.84
N PRO A 216 19.65 13.12 -12.16
CA PRO A 216 18.45 12.37 -11.76
C PRO A 216 17.33 13.23 -11.16
N SER A 217 17.67 14.17 -10.27
CA SER A 217 16.74 15.07 -9.58
C SER A 217 16.50 16.43 -10.28
N ALA A 218 17.18 16.70 -11.41
CA ALA A 218 17.12 18.00 -12.08
C ALA A 218 15.70 18.30 -12.59
N GLY A 219 15.14 19.43 -12.15
CA GLY A 219 13.78 19.90 -12.49
C GLY A 219 12.64 19.24 -11.70
N CYS A 220 12.93 18.30 -10.79
CA CYS A 220 11.90 17.51 -10.11
C CYS A 220 12.07 17.40 -8.57
N LYS A 221 12.55 18.45 -7.90
CA LYS A 221 12.67 18.50 -6.42
C LYS A 221 11.45 19.08 -5.69
N GLY A 222 10.45 19.59 -6.41
CA GLY A 222 9.21 20.13 -5.85
C GLY A 222 8.45 20.97 -6.88
N SER A 223 7.13 20.85 -6.94
CA SER A 223 6.31 21.44 -8.03
C SER A 223 5.97 22.92 -7.88
N GLY A 224 6.28 23.54 -6.74
CA GLY A 224 5.75 24.85 -6.34
C GLY A 224 4.29 24.80 -5.86
N TRP A 225 3.49 23.85 -6.34
CA TRP A 225 2.10 23.60 -5.89
C TRP A 225 1.98 22.57 -4.76
N GLY A 226 3.06 21.87 -4.42
CA GLY A 226 3.09 20.82 -3.42
C GLY A 226 3.37 19.44 -4.01
N SER A 227 2.90 18.39 -3.33
CA SER A 227 3.06 17.00 -3.74
C SER A 227 1.73 16.24 -3.62
N GLN A 228 1.69 14.98 -4.03
CA GLN A 228 0.49 14.14 -3.98
C GLN A 228 0.85 12.68 -3.72
N VAL A 229 -0.01 11.98 -2.97
CA VAL A 229 -0.13 10.52 -3.00
C VAL A 229 -1.55 10.14 -3.38
N TYR A 230 -1.69 9.13 -4.24
CA TYR A 230 -2.98 8.62 -4.71
C TYR A 230 -3.33 7.33 -3.99
N GLY A 231 -4.58 7.17 -3.54
CA GLY A 231 -5.02 5.99 -2.82
C GLY A 231 -6.13 5.21 -3.51
N ARG A 232 -6.11 3.88 -3.45
CA ARG A 232 -7.27 3.04 -3.80
C ARG A 232 -7.31 1.78 -2.96
N SER A 233 -8.49 1.43 -2.47
CA SER A 233 -8.67 0.34 -1.49
C SER A 233 -9.79 -0.63 -1.85
N THR A 234 -9.70 -1.87 -1.34
CA THR A 234 -10.68 -2.94 -1.60
C THR A 234 -10.44 -4.12 -0.67
N TRP A 235 -11.47 -4.93 -0.45
CA TRP A 235 -11.27 -6.31 0.02
C TRP A 235 -10.60 -7.16 -1.08
N VAL A 236 -9.70 -8.04 -0.65
CA VAL A 236 -9.06 -9.10 -1.45
C VAL A 236 -8.95 -10.33 -0.55
N ARG A 237 -9.63 -11.44 -0.90
CA ARG A 237 -9.52 -12.74 -0.21
C ARG A 237 -9.65 -12.66 1.33
N GLY A 238 -10.53 -11.80 1.83
CA GLY A 238 -10.77 -11.60 3.28
C GLY A 238 -9.82 -10.64 4.00
N VAL A 239 -8.88 -10.01 3.29
CA VAL A 239 -7.96 -8.98 3.81
C VAL A 239 -8.24 -7.65 3.10
N TRP A 240 -8.11 -6.52 3.80
CA TRP A 240 -8.31 -5.21 3.21
C TRP A 240 -6.99 -4.64 2.68
N ALA A 241 -6.95 -4.38 1.37
CA ALA A 241 -5.81 -3.78 0.70
C ALA A 241 -6.01 -2.27 0.53
N ILE A 242 -4.98 -1.48 0.83
CA ILE A 242 -4.90 -0.06 0.50
C ILE A 242 -3.63 0.15 -0.32
N MET A 243 -3.79 0.44 -1.61
CA MET A 243 -2.70 0.85 -2.49
C MET A 243 -2.51 2.36 -2.38
N TYR A 244 -1.28 2.79 -2.08
CA TYR A 244 -0.83 4.17 -2.16
C TYR A 244 0.18 4.28 -3.29
N SER A 245 0.05 5.29 -4.14
CA SER A 245 0.87 5.43 -5.35
C SER A 245 1.34 6.86 -5.55
N TRP A 246 2.57 6.98 -6.05
CA TRP A 246 3.23 8.25 -6.33
C TRP A 246 3.61 8.32 -7.80
N TYR A 247 3.48 9.52 -8.34
CA TYR A 247 3.93 9.86 -9.67
C TYR A 247 5.20 10.69 -9.60
N PHE A 248 6.17 10.40 -10.47
CA PHE A 248 7.38 11.19 -10.61
C PHE A 248 7.52 11.71 -12.04
N PRO A 249 8.01 12.94 -12.28
CA PRO A 249 8.11 13.50 -13.63
C PRO A 249 9.00 12.68 -14.58
N LYS A 250 10.01 12.00 -14.05
CA LYS A 250 10.90 11.07 -14.74
C LYS A 250 11.47 10.04 -13.76
N ASP A 251 11.79 8.87 -14.27
CA ASP A 251 12.76 7.94 -13.68
C ASP A 251 14.05 8.08 -14.48
N SER A 252 15.17 8.37 -13.80
CA SER A 252 16.44 8.60 -14.49
C SER A 252 17.60 8.25 -13.55
N PRO A 253 18.15 7.03 -13.60
CA PRO A 253 19.28 6.62 -12.76
C PRO A 253 20.57 7.41 -13.09
N SER A 254 20.71 7.86 -14.35
CA SER A 254 21.76 8.78 -14.80
C SER A 254 21.32 9.51 -16.08
N SER A 255 21.99 10.62 -16.41
CA SER A 255 21.60 11.52 -17.51
C SER A 255 21.53 10.80 -18.86
N GLY A 256 20.36 10.89 -19.50
CA GLY A 256 20.03 10.23 -20.77
C GLY A 256 19.34 8.88 -20.60
N MET A 257 19.42 8.25 -19.43
CA MET A 257 18.88 6.91 -19.16
C MET A 257 17.62 6.95 -18.29
N GLY A 258 16.88 5.83 -18.26
CA GLY A 258 15.55 5.70 -17.64
C GLY A 258 14.40 6.03 -18.60
N HIS A 259 13.39 6.77 -18.13
CA HIS A 259 12.25 7.24 -18.91
C HIS A 259 11.59 8.52 -18.36
N ARG A 260 10.84 9.18 -19.24
CA ARG A 260 9.83 10.19 -18.85
C ARG A 260 8.68 9.48 -18.14
N HIS A 261 8.13 10.13 -17.11
CA HIS A 261 7.13 9.60 -16.17
C HIS A 261 7.67 8.43 -15.35
N ASP A 262 7.21 8.34 -14.11
CA ASP A 262 7.30 7.13 -13.31
C ASP A 262 6.05 6.97 -12.44
N TRP A 263 5.72 5.73 -12.09
CA TRP A 263 4.55 5.35 -11.31
C TRP A 263 4.89 4.16 -10.40
N GLU A 264 5.08 4.46 -9.12
CA GLU A 264 5.39 3.47 -8.09
C GLU A 264 4.27 3.41 -7.04
N HIS A 265 4.16 2.30 -6.31
CA HIS A 265 3.10 2.11 -5.31
C HIS A 265 3.45 1.09 -4.21
N VAL A 266 2.96 1.35 -3.01
CA VAL A 266 2.97 0.40 -1.89
C VAL A 266 1.55 -0.06 -1.62
N ILE A 267 1.36 -1.34 -1.31
CA ILE A 267 0.08 -1.84 -0.79
C ILE A 267 0.26 -2.19 0.68
N VAL A 268 -0.55 -1.57 1.53
CA VAL A 268 -0.69 -1.90 2.95
C VAL A 268 -1.89 -2.83 3.08
N TRP A 269 -1.66 -3.99 3.69
CA TRP A 269 -2.69 -5.02 3.89
C TRP A 269 -3.07 -5.03 5.36
N ILE A 270 -4.34 -4.73 5.68
CA ILE A 270 -4.85 -4.72 7.05
C ILE A 270 -5.98 -5.75 7.23
N ASP A 271 -6.20 -6.17 8.47
CA ASP A 271 -7.25 -7.15 8.82
C ASP A 271 -8.67 -6.68 8.47
N ASN A 272 -9.14 -5.57 9.03
CA ASN A 272 -10.46 -5.02 8.77
C ASN A 272 -10.51 -3.50 9.04
N PRO A 273 -10.82 -2.64 8.04
CA PRO A 273 -10.83 -1.19 8.23
C PRO A 273 -11.94 -0.70 9.18
N SER A 274 -12.90 -1.58 9.52
CA SER A 274 -14.14 -1.24 10.24
C SER A 274 -14.06 -1.45 11.76
N ILE A 275 -12.95 -1.99 12.26
CA ILE A 275 -12.70 -2.14 13.70
C ILE A 275 -11.92 -0.93 14.23
N GLU A 276 -12.00 -0.68 15.54
CA GLU A 276 -11.36 0.46 16.20
C GLU A 276 -9.83 0.53 15.96
N ASN A 277 -9.18 -0.63 16.05
CA ASN A 277 -7.74 -0.79 15.95
C ASN A 277 -7.37 -1.85 14.90
N PRO A 278 -7.49 -1.55 13.59
CA PRO A 278 -7.06 -2.45 12.54
C PRO A 278 -5.55 -2.65 12.59
N LYS A 279 -5.09 -3.85 12.23
CA LYS A 279 -3.68 -4.24 12.26
C LYS A 279 -3.16 -4.38 10.84
N ILE A 280 -1.97 -3.82 10.58
CA ILE A 280 -1.23 -4.13 9.36
C ILE A 280 -0.71 -5.56 9.45
N LEU A 281 -1.16 -6.39 8.52
CA LEU A 281 -0.77 -7.79 8.37
C LEU A 281 0.43 -7.96 7.42
N ALA A 282 0.54 -7.09 6.41
CA ALA A 282 1.63 -7.12 5.45
C ALA A 282 1.83 -5.76 4.75
N VAL A 283 3.02 -5.56 4.18
CA VAL A 283 3.30 -4.46 3.25
C VAL A 283 4.01 -5.00 2.00
N THR A 284 3.63 -4.49 0.84
CA THR A 284 4.20 -4.89 -0.46
C THR A 284 4.50 -3.67 -1.34
N PRO A 285 5.71 -3.10 -1.28
CA PRO A 285 6.18 -2.07 -2.21
C PRO A 285 6.46 -2.64 -3.61
N SER A 286 6.18 -1.86 -4.64
CA SER A 286 6.55 -2.17 -6.02
C SER A 286 8.07 -2.11 -6.23
N ALA A 287 8.59 -3.02 -7.04
CA ALA A 287 9.96 -2.99 -7.50
C ALA A 287 10.00 -3.44 -8.96
N HIS A 288 9.94 -2.46 -9.87
CA HIS A 288 9.82 -2.69 -11.31
C HIS A 288 8.59 -3.57 -11.64
N ASP A 289 8.79 -4.71 -12.31
CA ASP A 289 7.72 -5.69 -12.57
C ASP A 289 7.27 -6.47 -11.32
N GLY A 290 8.03 -6.42 -10.22
CA GLY A 290 7.85 -7.24 -9.03
C GLY A 290 7.28 -6.51 -7.81
N TYR A 291 7.29 -7.23 -6.70
CA TYR A 291 6.97 -6.73 -5.36
C TYR A 291 7.87 -7.40 -4.34
N SER A 292 8.49 -6.62 -3.46
CA SER A 292 8.91 -7.15 -2.17
C SER A 292 7.68 -7.40 -1.29
N LYS A 293 7.78 -8.29 -0.31
CA LYS A 293 6.66 -8.75 0.51
C LYS A 293 7.13 -8.94 1.96
N GLU A 294 6.62 -8.12 2.88
CA GLU A 294 6.86 -8.28 4.32
C GLU A 294 5.60 -8.81 5.00
N VAL A 295 5.70 -9.98 5.65
CA VAL A 295 4.61 -10.63 6.41
C VAL A 295 5.18 -11.24 7.70
N PRO A 296 4.97 -10.62 8.88
CA PRO A 296 4.47 -9.27 9.10
C PRO A 296 5.47 -8.19 8.62
N PRO A 297 5.09 -6.89 8.62
CA PRO A 297 6.01 -5.79 8.35
C PRO A 297 7.18 -5.76 9.36
N ASN A 298 8.36 -5.32 8.92
CA ASN A 298 9.50 -5.14 9.78
C ASN A 298 9.22 -4.02 10.82
N PRO A 299 9.35 -4.25 12.14
CA PRO A 299 9.10 -3.20 13.13
C PRO A 299 9.95 -1.94 12.93
N LYS A 300 11.15 -2.05 12.34
CA LYS A 300 12.00 -0.90 12.01
C LYS A 300 11.45 -0.07 10.86
N SER A 301 10.66 -0.63 9.95
CA SER A 301 10.01 0.09 8.85
C SER A 301 8.65 0.69 9.22
N MET A 302 8.21 0.54 10.47
CA MET A 302 6.97 1.13 10.97
C MET A 302 7.21 2.41 11.78
N ASP A 303 6.26 3.33 11.72
CA ASP A 303 6.11 4.49 12.60
C ASP A 303 4.62 4.63 12.96
N GLY A 304 4.25 4.06 14.10
CA GLY A 304 2.84 3.85 14.47
C GLY A 304 2.09 3.04 13.41
N ASN A 305 1.08 3.66 12.79
CA ASN A 305 0.29 3.07 11.71
C ASN A 305 0.87 3.35 10.30
N SER A 306 1.98 4.09 10.20
CA SER A 306 2.58 4.50 8.93
C SER A 306 3.73 3.56 8.59
N VAL A 307 3.74 2.95 7.40
CA VAL A 307 4.95 2.31 6.88
C VAL A 307 5.87 3.35 6.26
N LYS A 308 7.16 3.21 6.51
CA LYS A 308 8.24 4.03 5.94
C LYS A 308 8.75 3.37 4.67
N VAL A 309 8.49 4.02 3.56
CA VAL A 309 8.82 3.57 2.20
C VAL A 309 9.99 4.40 1.69
N ASN A 310 10.93 3.76 1.02
CA ASN A 310 12.06 4.41 0.34
C ASN A 310 11.85 4.34 -1.17
N TYR A 311 12.07 5.46 -1.86
CA TYR A 311 12.20 5.53 -3.31
C TYR A 311 13.68 5.77 -3.64
N GLU A 312 14.28 4.81 -4.34
CA GLU A 312 15.70 4.87 -4.71
C GLU A 312 15.98 4.15 -6.03
N SER A 313 17.04 4.60 -6.70
CA SER A 313 17.74 3.89 -7.77
C SER A 313 19.16 3.55 -7.29
N ASN A 314 19.55 2.29 -7.50
CA ASN A 314 20.93 1.83 -7.32
C ASN A 314 21.50 1.49 -8.69
N TRP A 315 22.52 2.25 -9.13
CA TRP A 315 23.11 2.12 -10.47
C TRP A 315 23.54 0.67 -10.78
N PRO A 316 23.20 0.08 -11.95
CA PRO A 316 22.59 0.68 -13.15
C PRO A 316 21.05 0.58 -13.21
N VAL A 317 20.39 0.19 -12.12
CA VAL A 317 18.95 -0.08 -12.10
C VAL A 317 18.15 1.22 -11.95
N ASN A 318 17.00 1.27 -12.63
CA ASN A 318 15.96 2.29 -12.49
C ASN A 318 15.44 2.41 -11.04
N HIS A 319 14.57 3.38 -10.76
CA HIS A 319 14.00 3.49 -9.40
C HIS A 319 13.05 2.34 -9.07
N ALA A 320 12.87 2.10 -7.77
CA ALA A 320 11.93 1.16 -7.18
C ALA A 320 11.55 1.62 -5.76
N LEU A 321 10.52 1.00 -5.18
CA LEU A 321 10.22 1.13 -3.76
C LEU A 321 10.77 -0.04 -2.93
N GLY A 322 11.23 0.32 -1.73
CA GLY A 322 11.51 -0.61 -0.64
C GLY A 322 10.90 -0.11 0.66
N THR A 323 10.92 -0.92 1.70
CA THR A 323 10.73 -0.46 3.08
C THR A 323 12.04 0.13 3.61
N THR A 324 12.00 1.00 4.63
CA THR A 324 13.21 1.59 5.22
C THR A 324 13.05 1.92 6.69
N SER A 325 14.16 1.97 7.42
CA SER A 325 14.19 2.49 8.79
C SER A 325 14.11 4.02 8.86
N LYS A 326 14.49 4.73 7.78
CA LYS A 326 14.53 6.20 7.70
C LYS A 326 13.11 6.78 7.66
N GLY A 327 12.89 7.86 8.39
CA GLY A 327 11.65 8.66 8.26
C GLY A 327 11.54 9.32 6.88
N GLY A 328 10.31 9.60 6.47
CA GLY A 328 10.00 10.24 5.20
C GLY A 328 8.84 11.23 5.31
N ASP A 329 8.56 11.93 4.22
CA ASP A 329 7.50 12.93 4.18
C ASP A 329 6.13 12.27 3.97
N PHE A 330 5.08 12.89 4.51
CA PHE A 330 3.71 12.65 4.07
C PHE A 330 3.33 13.60 2.94
N GLN A 331 2.49 13.14 2.02
CA GLN A 331 1.88 13.95 0.97
C GLN A 331 0.37 14.01 1.17
N ASP A 332 -0.31 14.98 0.56
CA ASP A 332 -1.77 15.03 0.54
C ASP A 332 -2.32 13.81 -0.21
N LEU A 333 -3.21 13.08 0.47
CA LEU A 333 -3.84 11.88 -0.05
C LEU A 333 -5.13 12.23 -0.79
N ILE A 334 -5.27 11.75 -2.02
CA ILE A 334 -6.55 11.74 -2.72
C ILE A 334 -6.93 10.30 -3.09
N MET A 335 -8.09 9.84 -2.62
CA MET A 335 -8.60 8.50 -2.95
C MET A 335 -9.21 8.48 -4.35
N TRP A 336 -9.16 7.34 -5.02
CA TRP A 336 -9.71 7.15 -6.37
C TRP A 336 -11.16 7.63 -6.49
N ASP A 337 -12.01 7.29 -5.52
CA ASP A 337 -13.43 7.66 -5.54
C ASP A 337 -13.69 9.13 -5.15
N GLN A 338 -12.66 9.83 -4.63
CA GLN A 338 -12.66 11.27 -4.37
C GLN A 338 -12.14 12.10 -5.57
N LEU A 339 -11.48 11.46 -6.55
CA LEU A 339 -11.07 12.15 -7.78
C LEU A 339 -12.28 12.56 -8.62
N SER A 340 -12.17 13.73 -9.25
CA SER A 340 -13.14 14.17 -10.26
C SER A 340 -13.30 13.15 -11.38
N GLU A 341 -14.43 13.17 -12.07
CA GLU A 341 -14.65 12.24 -13.19
C GLU A 341 -13.62 12.47 -14.29
N ASN A 342 -13.26 13.73 -14.57
CA ASN A 342 -12.22 14.08 -15.56
C ASN A 342 -10.84 13.54 -15.16
N ALA A 343 -10.48 13.60 -13.87
CA ALA A 343 -9.24 13.03 -13.38
C ALA A 343 -9.21 11.49 -13.49
N ARG A 344 -10.32 10.81 -13.17
CA ARG A 344 -10.43 9.34 -13.36
C ARG A 344 -10.38 8.95 -14.84
N ARG A 345 -11.09 9.67 -15.72
CA ARG A 345 -11.03 9.51 -17.18
C ARG A 345 -9.60 9.65 -17.69
N ALA A 346 -8.88 10.68 -17.24
CA ALA A 346 -7.47 10.88 -17.60
C ALA A 346 -6.55 9.74 -17.11
N MET A 347 -6.66 9.33 -15.84
CA MET A 347 -5.85 8.23 -15.27
C MET A 347 -6.14 6.85 -15.90
N ASN A 348 -7.33 6.66 -16.46
CA ASN A 348 -7.69 5.49 -17.26
C ASN A 348 -7.24 5.62 -18.73
N GLY A 349 -7.23 6.83 -19.29
CA GLY A 349 -7.12 7.06 -20.74
C GLY A 349 -5.75 7.47 -21.28
N VAL A 350 -4.87 8.10 -20.48
CA VAL A 350 -3.55 8.53 -20.99
C VAL A 350 -2.50 7.41 -20.98
N GLY A 351 -1.65 7.39 -22.00
CA GLY A 351 -0.46 6.55 -22.03
C GLY A 351 0.74 7.24 -21.38
N TRP A 352 1.28 6.66 -20.31
CA TRP A 352 2.44 7.21 -19.56
C TRP A 352 3.81 6.72 -20.08
N GLY A 353 3.88 6.34 -21.36
CA GLY A 353 5.11 5.84 -21.98
C GLY A 353 5.52 4.47 -21.44
N LYS A 354 6.58 4.41 -20.61
CA LYS A 354 7.02 3.17 -19.95
C LYS A 354 6.39 2.96 -18.56
N ALA A 355 5.95 4.04 -17.91
CA ALA A 355 5.24 3.98 -16.64
C ALA A 355 3.77 3.57 -16.85
N ASN A 356 3.09 3.13 -15.80
CA ASN A 356 1.68 2.72 -15.84
C ASN A 356 0.97 3.06 -14.52
N THR A 357 -0.15 3.79 -14.54
CA THR A 357 -0.93 4.08 -13.33
C THR A 357 -1.44 2.78 -12.69
N PRO A 358 -1.01 2.42 -11.47
CA PRO A 358 -1.21 1.07 -10.93
C PRO A 358 -2.59 0.86 -10.30
N PHE A 359 -3.28 1.95 -9.96
CA PHE A 359 -4.60 1.97 -9.30
C PHE A 359 -5.76 2.36 -10.23
N ASN A 360 -5.52 2.55 -11.54
CA ASN A 360 -6.59 2.79 -12.50
C ASN A 360 -7.46 1.53 -12.69
N ASP A 361 -8.61 1.64 -13.37
CA ASP A 361 -9.61 0.57 -13.40
C ASP A 361 -9.10 -0.73 -14.06
N GLY A 362 -8.24 -0.63 -15.07
CA GLY A 362 -7.64 -1.79 -15.73
C GLY A 362 -6.54 -2.47 -14.90
N ASN A 363 -5.75 -1.70 -14.15
CA ASN A 363 -4.54 -2.21 -13.48
C ASN A 363 -4.77 -2.61 -12.01
N PHE A 364 -5.72 -1.98 -11.31
CA PHE A 364 -5.83 -2.09 -9.84
C PHE A 364 -5.95 -3.53 -9.34
N LYS A 365 -6.93 -4.30 -9.83
CA LYS A 365 -7.14 -5.69 -9.38
C LYS A 365 -5.98 -6.63 -9.79
N PRO A 366 -5.52 -6.66 -11.06
CA PRO A 366 -4.33 -7.44 -11.43
C PRO A 366 -3.07 -7.11 -10.63
N LYS A 367 -2.83 -5.83 -10.30
CA LYS A 367 -1.70 -5.41 -9.48
C LYS A 367 -1.82 -5.92 -8.04
N LEU A 368 -3.01 -5.92 -7.44
CA LEU A 368 -3.26 -6.50 -6.11
C LEU A 368 -3.08 -8.03 -6.09
N ASP A 369 -3.60 -8.75 -7.09
CA ASP A 369 -3.44 -10.22 -7.16
C ASP A 369 -1.97 -10.63 -7.32
N LYS A 370 -1.17 -9.89 -8.08
CA LYS A 370 0.29 -10.10 -8.21
C LYS A 370 1.06 -9.72 -6.93
N ALA A 371 0.53 -8.77 -6.17
CA ALA A 371 1.12 -8.32 -4.91
C ALA A 371 0.80 -9.24 -3.73
N TRP A 372 -0.29 -10.00 -3.77
CA TRP A 372 -0.81 -10.84 -2.67
C TRP A 372 0.32 -11.56 -1.89
N PRO A 373 0.53 -11.22 -0.61
CA PRO A 373 1.75 -11.65 0.10
C PRO A 373 1.59 -12.91 0.95
N PHE A 374 0.35 -13.34 1.21
CA PHE A 374 0.06 -14.50 2.06
C PHE A 374 0.10 -15.79 1.22
N LYS A 375 0.68 -16.86 1.78
CA LYS A 375 0.77 -18.18 1.14
C LYS A 375 -0.46 -19.04 1.44
#